data_AF-A0A0D2KDX7-F1
#
_entry.id   AF-A0A0D2KDX7-F1
#
_cell.length_a   1.000
_cell.length_b   1.000
_cell.length_c   1.000
_cell.angle_alpha   90.00
_cell.angle_beta   90.00
_cell.angle_gamma   90.00
#
_symmetry.space_group_name_H-M   'P 1'
#
loop_
_entity.id
_entity.type
_entity.pdbx_description
1 polymer ?
#
loop_
_entity_poly.entity_id
_entity_poly.type
_entity_poly.pdbx_seq_one_letter_code
_entity_poly.pdbx_strand_id
1 'polypeptide(L)' 'MPRKHTSLITQLITNHIPLAAHLHKIGAEDSPTCPCCRESPETVAHYIIHCPAHRLARATMFHGLHPTAHNLTTLLS' A
#
# COMPACT_ATOMS: atom_id res chain seq x y z
N MET A 1 8.77 -19.04 2.89
CA MET A 1 8.16 -17.85 3.50
C MET A 1 7.17 -18.26 4.58
N PRO A 2 7.17 -17.62 5.77
CA PRO A 2 6.14 -17.86 6.78
C PRO A 2 4.74 -17.59 6.21
N ARG A 3 3.76 -18.46 6.47
CA ARG A 3 2.40 -18.40 5.89
C ARG A 3 1.72 -17.03 6.02
N LYS A 4 1.97 -16.34 7.14
CA LYS A 4 1.41 -15.01 7.42
C LYS A 4 1.89 -13.94 6.43
N HIS A 5 3.16 -13.98 6.02
CA HIS A 5 3.70 -13.03 5.05
C HIS A 5 3.12 -13.26 3.65
N THR A 6 2.95 -14.53 3.26
CA THR A 6 2.32 -14.86 1.97
C THR A 6 0.88 -14.37 1.91
N SER A 7 0.09 -14.57 2.97
CA SER A 7 -1.30 -14.07 3.02
C SER A 7 -1.39 -12.56 2.85
N LEU A 8 -0.51 -11.80 3.51
CA LEU A 8 -0.49 -10.34 3.41
C LEU A 8 -0.06 -9.88 2.01
N ILE A 9 0.96 -10.51 1.42
CA ILE A 9 1.40 -10.21 0.06
C ILE A 9 0.27 -10.49 -0.93
N THR A 10 -0.42 -11.62 -0.82
CA THR A 10 -1.57 -11.95 -1.68
C THR A 10 -2.68 -10.91 -1.54
N GLN A 11 -3.00 -10.46 -0.32
CA GLN A 11 -4.00 -9.42 -0.10
C GLN A 11 -3.59 -8.07 -0.71
N LEU A 12 -2.30 -7.72 -0.65
CA LEU A 12 -1.77 -6.52 -1.30
C LEU A 12 -1.85 -6.60 -2.82
N ILE A 13 -1.43 -7.71 -3.42
CA ILE A 13 -1.49 -7.93 -4.88
C ILE A 13 -2.92 -7.88 -5.38
N THR A 14 -3.83 -8.52 -4.66
CA THR A 14 -5.25 -8.60 -5.06
C THR A 14 -6.07 -7.39 -4.60
N ASN A 15 -5.45 -6.42 -3.92
CA ASN A 15 -6.09 -5.22 -3.39
C ASN A 15 -7.28 -5.54 -2.45
N HIS A 16 -7.19 -6.67 -1.74
CA HIS A 16 -8.13 -7.17 -0.73
C HIS A 16 -7.58 -6.97 0.69
N ILE A 17 -7.03 -5.79 0.93
CA ILE A 17 -6.52 -5.35 2.23
C ILE A 17 -7.43 -4.22 2.75
N PRO A 18 -7.67 -4.09 4.07
CA PRO A 18 -8.58 -3.06 4.61
C PRO A 18 -7.94 -1.65 4.56
N LEU A 19 -7.68 -1.14 3.37
CA LEU A 19 -7.37 0.27 3.10
C LEU A 19 -8.65 1.03 2.76
N ALA A 20 -8.69 2.33 3.01
CA ALA A 20 -9.90 3.14 2.86
C ALA A 20 -10.55 3.01 1.47
N ALA A 21 -9.75 2.91 0.39
CA ALA A 21 -10.32 2.71 -0.95
C ALA A 21 -11.04 1.35 -1.11
N HIS A 22 -10.53 0.28 -0.49
CA HIS A 22 -11.17 -1.03 -0.52
C HIS A 22 -12.41 -1.06 0.38
N LEU A 23 -12.31 -0.51 1.59
CA LEU A 23 -13.41 -0.44 2.55
C LEU A 23 -14.58 0.39 2.00
N HIS A 24 -14.29 1.52 1.36
CA HIS A 24 -15.30 2.33 0.71
C HIS A 24 -16.01 1.57 -0.42
N LYS A 25 -15.27 0.79 -1.22
CA LYS A 25 -15.84 -0.02 -2.31
C LYS A 25 -16.84 -1.06 -1.83
N ILE A 26 -16.63 -1.63 -0.63
CA ILE A 26 -17.55 -2.62 -0.03
C ILE A 26 -18.60 -1.98 0.90
N GLY A 27 -18.64 -0.65 1.00
CA GLY A 27 -19.57 0.08 1.86
C GLY A 27 -19.25 0.03 3.36
N ALA A 28 -18.02 -0.32 3.73
CA ALA A 28 -17.58 -0.38 5.13
C ALA A 28 -16.99 0.96 5.64
N GLU A 29 -16.68 1.91 4.75
CA GLU A 29 -16.13 3.22 5.08
C GLU A 29 -16.80 4.31 4.21
N ASP A 30 -17.06 5.48 4.80
CA ASP A 30 -17.78 6.56 4.12
C ASP A 30 -16.95 7.26 3.03
N SER A 31 -15.62 7.22 3.15
CA SER A 31 -14.70 7.91 2.23
C SER A 31 -13.53 7.02 1.83
N PRO A 32 -13.11 7.06 0.55
CA PRO A 32 -11.92 6.33 0.10
C PRO A 32 -10.63 7.06 0.47
N THR A 33 -10.69 8.28 1.01
CA THR A 33 -9.52 9.15 1.24
C THR A 33 -8.57 8.57 2.29
N CYS A 34 -7.27 8.66 2.01
CA CYS A 34 -6.24 8.21 2.94
C CYS A 34 -6.30 8.97 4.28
N PRO A 35 -6.45 8.27 5.42
CA PRO A 35 -6.47 8.92 6.72
C PRO A 35 -5.11 9.51 7.11
N CYS A 36 -4.01 9.01 6.52
CA CYS A 36 -2.66 9.44 6.84
C CYS A 36 -2.29 10.79 6.20
N CYS A 37 -2.54 10.97 4.90
CA CYS A 37 -2.20 12.22 4.21
C CYS A 37 -3.40 13.10 3.86
N ARG A 38 -4.62 12.54 3.79
CA ARG A 38 -5.87 13.23 3.43
C ARG A 38 -5.91 13.85 2.03
N GLU A 39 -4.99 13.47 1.15
CA GLU A 39 -4.84 14.07 -0.19
C GLU A 39 -5.45 13.25 -1.32
N SER A 40 -5.50 11.93 -1.20
CA SER A 40 -5.97 11.05 -2.27
C SER A 40 -6.55 9.74 -1.72
N PRO A 41 -7.26 8.94 -2.56
CA PRO A 41 -7.73 7.63 -2.16
C PRO A 41 -6.62 6.70 -1.66
N GLU A 42 -6.88 5.96 -0.58
CA GLU A 42 -5.94 5.00 -0.01
C GLU A 42 -5.93 3.68 -0.78
N THR A 43 -5.28 3.69 -1.95
CA THR A 43 -5.00 2.46 -2.69
C THR A 43 -3.70 1.81 -2.18
N VAL A 44 -3.47 0.53 -2.49
CA VAL A 44 -2.17 -0.13 -2.21
C VAL A 44 -1.00 0.64 -2.81
N ALA A 45 -1.16 1.19 -4.02
CA ALA A 45 -0.13 2.01 -4.67
C ALA A 45 0.13 3.29 -3.89
N HIS A 46 -0.94 3.96 -3.47
CA HIS A 46 -0.82 5.14 -2.64
C HIS A 46 -0.12 4.80 -1.33
N TYR A 47 -0.61 3.82 -0.58
CA TYR A 47 -0.08 3.44 0.72
C TYR A 47 1.41 3.07 0.66
N ILE A 48 1.80 2.19 -0.28
CA ILE A 48 3.17 1.65 -0.36
C ILE A 48 4.15 2.60 -1.03
N ILE A 49 3.74 3.40 -2.04
CA ILE A 49 4.66 4.15 -2.91
C ILE A 49 4.49 5.66 -2.79
N HIS A 50 3.25 6.17 -2.80
CA HIS A 50 3.01 7.61 -3.00
C HIS A 50 2.73 8.39 -1.72
N CYS A 51 2.19 7.75 -0.68
CA CYS A 51 1.67 8.41 0.50
C CYS A 51 2.78 9.20 1.21
N PRO A 52 2.70 10.53 1.32
CA PRO A 52 3.77 11.33 1.90
C PRO A 52 4.01 10.99 3.38
N ALA A 53 2.97 10.56 4.10
CA ALA A 53 3.07 10.14 5.50
C ALA A 53 4.05 8.98 5.71
N HIS A 54 4.22 8.11 4.70
CA HIS A 54 5.13 6.96 4.76
C HIS A 54 6.48 7.21 4.07
N ARG A 55 6.80 8.46 3.71
CA ARG A 55 8.05 8.78 2.97
C ARG A 55 9.30 8.34 3.71
N LEU A 56 9.39 8.57 5.02
CA LEU A 56 10.56 8.18 5.83
C LEU A 56 10.69 6.65 5.93
N ALA A 57 9.59 5.95 6.22
CA ALA A 57 9.57 4.49 6.27
C ALA A 57 9.97 3.87 4.92
N ARG A 58 9.46 4.43 3.81
CA ARG A 58 9.89 4.05 2.46
C ARG A 58 11.37 4.31 2.23
N ALA A 59 11.88 5.48 2.60
CA ALA A 59 13.29 5.79 2.41
C ALA A 59 14.21 4.78 3.11
N THR A 60 13.82 4.33 4.32
CA THR A 60 14.52 3.25 5.02
C THR A 60 14.36 1.90 4.32
N MET A 61 13.15 1.53 3.88
CA MET A 61 12.91 0.27 3.17
C MET A 61 13.65 0.18 1.83
N PHE A 62 13.70 1.28 1.07
CA PHE A 62 14.37 1.36 -0.22
C PHE A 62 15.85 1.76 -0.11
N HIS A 63 16.38 1.91 1.09
CA HIS A 63 17.78 2.25 1.28
C HIS A 63 18.68 1.14 0.73
N GLY A 64 19.39 1.44 -0.36
CA GLY A 64 20.24 0.47 -1.07
C GLY A 64 19.51 -0.42 -2.09
N LEU A 65 18.19 -0.23 -2.30
CA LEU A 65 17.44 -0.88 -3.37
C LEU A 65 17.48 -0.04 -4.66
N HIS A 66 17.55 -0.72 -5.80
CA HIS A 66 17.56 -0.07 -7.11
C HIS A 66 16.26 0.74 -7.32
N PRO A 67 16.27 1.88 -8.05
CA PRO A 67 15.09 2.72 -8.26
C PRO A 67 13.85 1.99 -8.79
N THR A 68 14.02 0.86 -9.51
CA THR A 68 12.92 -0.01 -9.98
C THR A 68 12.10 -0.63 -8.85
N ALA A 69 12.61 -0.66 -7.62
CA ALA A 69 11.86 -1.07 -6.44
C ALA A 69 10.73 -0.10 -6.09
N HIS A 70 10.63 1.09 -6.71
CA HIS A 70 9.49 2.00 -6.54
C HIS A 70 8.30 1.67 -7.47
N ASN A 71 8.25 0.45 -8.03
CA ASN A 71 7.12 -0.05 -8.80
C ASN A 71 6.42 -1.18 -8.03
N LEU A 72 5.11 -1.04 -7.82
CA LEU A 72 4.30 -2.02 -7.07
C LEU A 72 4.42 -3.43 -7.64
N THR A 73 4.42 -3.55 -8.97
CA THR A 73 4.55 -4.83 -9.65
C THR A 73 5.92 -5.44 -9.36
N THR A 74 6.98 -4.65 -9.40
CA THR A 74 8.34 -5.12 -9.10
C THR A 74 8.56 -5.43 -7.61
N LEU A 75 7.82 -4.77 -6.71
CA LEU A 75 7.85 -4.99 -5.26
C LEU A 75 7.14 -6.26 -4.80
N LEU A 76 6.07 -6.64 -5.50
CA LEU A 76 5.16 -7.70 -5.09
C LEU A 76 5.24 -8.96 -5.99
N SER A 77 6.15 -8.97 -6.98
CA SER A 77 6.49 -10.15 -7.80
C SER A 77 7.58 -10.97 -7.13
#